data_AF-A0A1I8NM80-F1
#
_entry.id   AF-A0A1I8NM80-F1
#
_cell.length_a   1.000
_cell.length_b   1.000
_cell.length_c   1.000
_cell.angle_alpha   90.00
_cell.angle_beta   90.00
_cell.angle_gamma   90.00
#
_symmetry.space_group_name_H-M   'P 1'
#
loop_
_entity.id
_entity.type
_entity.pdbx_description
1 polymer ?
#
loop_
_entity_poly.entity_id
_entity_poly.type
_entity_poly.pdbx_seq_one_letter_code
_entity_poly.pdbx_strand_id
1 'polypeptide(L)'
;MKFAEHLTAHITPEWRKQYINYEEMKAMLYAAVEQAPSAELVDPDMLTRYFAKFDEQFFHYCDKELAKINTFYSEKMAEATRKYGNLRSELTETLEMGTVKKQPAWKSKTPLGKRNVPARKLQDLKLAFSEFYLGLILLQNYQNLNFTGFRKILKKHDKLLNVDFGATWRKNHVEIAHFYVNKDIDRLIQETETAFTHDIEGGDRQKAMKRLRVPPLGEAQSPWTTFKVGLFSGAFVVLLITVILSATFYGFGEDWRVGLRMFRGPFLIIECLFLWGVNVYGWRSSGVNHVLIFELDPRNHLSEQNIMEIASVFGVLWAISVLFYIYCDLLSIPQYAPPIFLYTIMAAFLLNPTKTFYHEARYWSVRVLSRVVMAPFFFVNFADFWLADQMNSIVPAFLDIPFVVCFFRQNPSWNKMGLDAGHYCIQDVSIARPVVAILPAYFRFAQCIRRFRDTRESFPHLVNAAKYATSFFVVIFSFKYQTTNGKYWSGG
;
A
#
# COMPACT_ATOMS: atom_id res chain seq x y z
N MET A 1 -10.20 16.44 22.06
CA MET A 1 -9.22 16.75 21.00
C MET A 1 -9.40 18.20 20.56
N LYS A 2 -8.32 18.98 20.42
CA LYS A 2 -8.44 20.37 19.94
C LYS A 2 -8.83 20.32 18.47
N PHE A 3 -9.77 21.16 18.03
CA PHE A 3 -10.32 21.07 16.67
C PHE A 3 -9.26 21.20 15.57
N ALA A 4 -8.20 21.98 15.79
CA ALA A 4 -7.11 22.10 14.84
C ALA A 4 -6.38 20.77 14.59
N GLU A 5 -6.11 19.99 15.66
CA GLU A 5 -5.53 18.65 15.54
C GLU A 5 -6.47 17.72 14.76
N HIS A 6 -7.78 17.80 15.06
CA HIS A 6 -8.80 17.03 14.35
C HIS A 6 -8.87 17.41 12.86
N LEU A 7 -8.84 18.70 12.52
CA LEU A 7 -8.86 19.18 11.14
C LEU A 7 -7.63 18.67 10.40
N THR A 8 -6.42 18.88 10.94
CA THR A 8 -5.17 18.44 10.31
C THR A 8 -5.13 16.93 10.09
N ALA A 9 -5.66 16.13 11.02
CA ALA A 9 -5.69 14.67 10.90
C ALA A 9 -6.68 14.14 9.85
N HIS A 10 -7.71 14.92 9.47
CA HIS A 10 -8.79 14.46 8.58
C HIS A 10 -8.81 15.20 7.23
N ILE A 11 -7.79 16.01 6.94
CA ILE A 11 -7.64 16.68 5.65
C ILE A 11 -7.20 15.67 4.60
N THR A 12 -7.88 15.70 3.44
CA THR A 12 -7.41 15.06 2.20
C THR A 12 -6.11 15.73 1.75
N PRO A 13 -4.96 15.02 1.70
CA PRO A 13 -3.65 15.64 1.45
C PRO A 13 -3.60 16.45 0.15
N GLU A 14 -4.25 15.96 -0.91
CA GLU A 14 -4.30 16.58 -2.24
C GLU A 14 -5.03 17.93 -2.21
N TRP A 15 -5.95 18.10 -1.25
CA TRP A 15 -6.81 19.27 -1.13
C TRP A 15 -6.42 20.17 0.03
N ARG A 16 -5.28 19.92 0.69
CA ARG A 16 -4.85 20.63 1.92
C ARG A 16 -4.96 22.15 1.81
N LYS A 17 -4.52 22.73 0.68
CA LYS A 17 -4.55 24.19 0.43
C LYS A 17 -5.97 24.76 0.29
N GLN A 18 -6.94 23.90 -0.01
CA GLN A 18 -8.34 24.28 -0.26
C GLN A 18 -9.18 24.25 1.01
N TYR A 19 -8.70 23.68 2.11
CA TYR A 19 -9.39 23.77 3.41
C TYR A 19 -9.24 25.16 4.03
N ILE A 20 -10.14 25.49 4.95
CA ILE A 20 -10.06 26.69 5.78
C ILE A 20 -8.72 26.75 6.52
N ASN A 21 -8.02 27.88 6.44
CA ASN A 21 -6.77 28.10 7.15
C ASN A 21 -7.01 28.44 8.63
N TYR A 22 -7.50 27.43 9.37
CA TYR A 22 -7.97 27.60 10.74
C TYR A 22 -6.88 28.09 11.71
N GLU A 23 -5.62 27.65 11.53
CA GLU A 23 -4.52 28.09 12.40
C GLU A 23 -4.10 29.54 12.14
N GLU A 24 -4.06 29.99 10.87
CA GLU A 24 -3.77 31.40 10.56
C GLU A 24 -4.86 32.32 11.12
N MET A 25 -6.14 32.01 10.89
CA MET A 25 -7.25 32.79 11.44
C MET A 25 -7.25 32.82 12.97
N LYS A 26 -6.83 31.73 13.61
CA LYS A 26 -6.69 31.64 15.06
C LYS A 26 -5.52 32.50 15.56
N ALA A 27 -4.41 32.54 14.83
CA ALA A 27 -3.29 33.44 15.12
C ALA A 27 -3.69 34.92 15.00
N MET A 28 -4.46 35.29 13.97
CA MET A 28 -5.00 36.64 13.81
C MET A 28 -5.82 37.08 15.04
N LEU A 29 -6.70 36.22 15.54
CA LEU A 29 -7.52 36.50 16.71
C LEU A 29 -6.69 36.69 18.00
N TYR A 30 -5.66 35.86 18.20
CA TYR A 30 -4.80 36.02 19.37
C TYR A 30 -3.93 37.28 19.29
N ALA A 31 -3.37 37.56 18.11
CA ALA A 31 -2.60 38.78 17.89
C ALA A 31 -3.44 40.04 18.14
N ALA A 32 -4.71 40.04 17.72
CA ALA A 32 -5.62 41.17 17.95
C ALA A 32 -5.85 41.47 19.44
N VAL A 33 -5.99 40.41 20.25
CA VAL A 33 -6.17 40.53 21.71
C VAL A 33 -4.86 40.92 22.41
N GLU A 34 -3.73 40.35 22.00
CA GLU A 34 -2.42 40.64 22.59
C GLU A 34 -1.93 42.06 22.28
N GLN A 35 -2.24 42.57 21.09
CA GLN A 35 -1.86 43.91 20.65
C GLN A 35 -2.91 44.99 20.99
N ALA A 36 -4.01 44.60 21.66
CA ALA A 36 -5.06 45.53 22.04
C ALA A 36 -4.51 46.59 23.01
N PRO A 37 -4.79 47.89 22.79
CA PRO A 37 -4.45 48.92 23.75
C PRO A 37 -5.11 48.65 25.10
N SER A 38 -4.43 48.95 26.22
CA SER A 38 -5.05 48.75 27.55
C SER A 38 -6.27 49.65 27.71
N ALA A 39 -7.41 49.06 28.09
CA ALA A 39 -8.66 49.79 28.32
C ALA A 39 -8.58 50.82 29.45
N GLU A 40 -7.60 50.71 30.33
CA GLU A 40 -7.36 51.68 31.41
C GLU A 40 -6.54 52.90 30.96
N LEU A 41 -5.81 52.78 29.84
CA LEU A 41 -4.84 53.79 29.39
C LEU A 41 -5.30 54.59 28.16
N VAL A 42 -6.42 54.22 27.55
CA VAL A 42 -6.83 54.72 26.22
C VAL A 42 -8.32 55.07 26.21
N ASP A 43 -8.67 56.12 25.46
CA ASP A 43 -10.06 56.54 25.23
C ASP A 43 -10.90 55.38 24.64
N PRO A 44 -12.09 55.09 25.19
CA PRO A 44 -13.02 54.08 24.65
C PRO A 44 -13.24 54.15 23.13
N ASP A 45 -13.21 55.34 22.53
CA ASP A 45 -13.36 55.52 21.08
C ASP A 45 -12.20 54.92 20.28
N MET A 46 -10.98 54.99 20.82
CA MET A 46 -9.78 54.44 20.17
C MET A 46 -9.78 52.91 20.22
N LEU A 47 -10.26 52.32 21.31
CA LEU A 47 -10.47 50.87 21.42
C LEU A 47 -11.52 50.37 20.42
N THR A 48 -12.62 51.08 20.30
CA THR A 48 -13.69 50.76 19.35
C THR A 48 -13.18 50.80 17.91
N ARG A 49 -12.40 51.83 17.55
CA ARG A 49 -11.76 51.92 16.22
C ARG A 49 -10.75 50.82 15.96
N TYR A 50 -9.97 50.42 16.97
CA TYR A 50 -9.00 49.33 16.86
C TYR A 50 -9.69 48.01 16.51
N PHE A 51 -10.73 47.63 17.28
CA PHE A 51 -11.46 46.39 17.02
C PHE A 51 -12.28 46.45 15.73
N ALA A 52 -12.87 47.60 15.38
CA ALA A 52 -13.56 47.76 14.09
C ALA A 52 -12.61 47.53 12.89
N LYS A 53 -11.37 48.04 12.97
CA LYS A 53 -10.34 47.80 11.95
C LYS A 53 -9.91 46.33 11.89
N PHE A 54 -9.80 45.68 13.05
CA PHE A 54 -9.52 44.25 13.10
C PHE A 54 -10.65 43.42 12.47
N ASP A 55 -11.91 43.72 12.81
CA ASP A 55 -13.08 43.02 12.29
C ASP A 55 -13.16 43.13 10.78
N GLU A 56 -12.91 44.32 10.21
CA GLU A 56 -12.84 44.51 8.76
C GLU A 56 -11.79 43.58 8.11
N GLN A 57 -10.58 43.51 8.68
CA GLN A 57 -9.52 42.64 8.18
C GLN A 57 -9.87 41.15 8.34
N PHE A 58 -10.44 40.77 9.48
CA PHE A 58 -10.79 39.40 9.80
C PHE A 58 -11.93 38.88 8.90
N PHE A 59 -13.00 39.67 8.71
CA PHE A 59 -14.11 39.29 7.84
C PHE A 59 -13.72 39.34 6.36
N HIS A 60 -12.86 40.26 5.95
CA HIS A 60 -12.28 40.22 4.60
C HIS A 60 -11.49 38.93 4.34
N TYR A 61 -10.72 38.45 5.33
CA TYR A 61 -10.05 37.16 5.24
C TYR A 61 -11.06 35.99 5.22
N CYS A 62 -12.14 36.07 5.99
CA CYS A 62 -13.23 35.09 5.95
C CYS A 62 -13.89 35.00 4.58
N ASP A 63 -14.14 36.14 3.92
CA ASP A 63 -14.69 36.19 2.56
C ASP A 63 -13.76 35.50 1.57
N LYS A 64 -12.46 35.76 1.64
CA LYS A 64 -11.45 35.12 0.79
C LYS A 64 -11.42 33.60 0.97
N GLU A 65 -11.42 33.13 2.22
CA GLU A 65 -11.45 31.70 2.52
C GLU A 65 -12.76 31.04 2.07
N LEU A 66 -13.90 31.73 2.25
CA LEU A 66 -15.20 31.23 1.83
C LEU A 66 -15.31 31.14 0.30
N ALA A 67 -14.80 32.14 -0.42
CA ALA A 67 -14.76 32.13 -1.88
C ALA A 67 -13.89 30.99 -2.43
N LYS A 68 -12.72 30.76 -1.82
CA LYS A 68 -11.85 29.62 -2.13
C LYS A 68 -12.58 28.29 -1.98
N ILE A 69 -13.22 28.08 -0.82
CA ILE A 69 -13.93 26.83 -0.49
C ILE A 69 -15.12 26.61 -1.43
N ASN A 70 -15.93 27.64 -1.69
CA ASN A 70 -17.06 27.57 -2.61
C ASN A 70 -16.63 27.24 -4.04
N THR A 71 -15.55 27.87 -4.52
CA THR A 71 -15.04 27.66 -5.88
C THR A 71 -14.58 26.21 -6.05
N PHE A 72 -13.74 25.74 -5.13
CA PHE A 72 -13.23 24.37 -5.16
C PHE A 72 -14.34 23.33 -5.05
N TYR A 73 -15.29 23.51 -4.12
CA TYR A 73 -16.41 22.59 -3.96
C TYR A 73 -17.27 22.51 -5.22
N SER A 74 -17.59 23.66 -5.83
CA SER A 74 -18.42 23.72 -7.04
C SER A 74 -17.75 23.05 -8.24
N GLU A 75 -16.43 23.25 -8.40
CA GLU A 75 -15.63 22.57 -9.41
C GLU A 75 -15.66 21.05 -9.21
N LYS A 76 -15.44 20.58 -7.98
CA LYS A 76 -15.42 19.14 -7.66
C LYS A 76 -16.79 18.49 -7.79
N MET A 77 -17.86 19.20 -7.45
CA MET A 77 -19.24 18.72 -7.66
C MET A 77 -19.57 18.59 -9.15
N ALA A 78 -19.16 19.54 -9.98
CA ALA A 78 -19.35 19.47 -11.43
C ALA A 78 -18.50 18.36 -12.08
N GLU A 79 -17.26 18.15 -11.63
CA GLU A 79 -16.43 17.01 -12.02
C GLU A 79 -17.10 15.68 -11.64
N ALA A 80 -17.59 15.56 -10.40
CA ALA A 80 -18.23 14.36 -9.89
C ALA A 80 -19.49 14.00 -10.69
N THR A 81 -20.34 15.00 -10.97
CA THR A 81 -21.58 14.82 -11.75
C THR A 81 -21.27 14.32 -13.17
N ARG A 82 -20.27 14.90 -13.83
CA ARG A 82 -19.82 14.45 -15.17
C ARG A 82 -19.27 13.03 -15.14
N LYS A 83 -18.43 12.72 -14.14
CA LYS A 83 -17.82 11.40 -13.99
C LYS A 83 -18.88 10.33 -13.72
N TYR A 84 -19.90 10.63 -12.91
CA TYR A 84 -21.03 9.72 -12.69
C TYR A 84 -21.78 9.42 -13.99
N GLY A 85 -22.10 10.44 -14.78
CA GLY A 85 -22.78 10.27 -16.07
C GLY A 85 -22.02 9.35 -17.02
N ASN A 86 -20.70 9.55 -17.15
CA ASN A 86 -19.85 8.70 -17.98
C ASN A 86 -19.81 7.24 -17.48
N LEU A 87 -19.60 7.04 -16.18
CA LEU A 87 -19.57 5.70 -15.56
C LEU A 87 -20.91 4.97 -15.70
N ARG A 88 -22.02 5.70 -15.58
CA ARG A 88 -23.36 5.15 -15.75
C ARG A 88 -23.60 4.70 -17.19
N SER A 89 -23.22 5.52 -18.18
CA SER A 89 -23.34 5.17 -19.60
C SER A 89 -22.53 3.91 -19.92
N GLU A 90 -21.26 3.87 -19.48
CA GLU A 90 -20.38 2.73 -19.74
C GLU A 90 -20.87 1.43 -19.07
N LEU A 91 -21.46 1.54 -17.86
CA LEU A 91 -22.08 0.42 -17.17
C LEU A 91 -23.28 -0.12 -17.94
N THR A 92 -24.19 0.75 -18.38
CA THR A 92 -25.38 0.36 -19.16
C THR A 92 -24.97 -0.35 -20.46
N GLU A 93 -24.04 0.23 -21.23
CA GLU A 93 -23.51 -0.39 -22.45
C GLU A 93 -22.92 -1.78 -22.19
N THR A 94 -22.20 -1.94 -21.06
CA THR A 94 -21.58 -3.21 -20.69
C THR A 94 -22.61 -4.26 -20.29
N LEU A 95 -23.68 -3.87 -19.61
CA LEU A 95 -24.79 -4.75 -19.25
C LEU A 95 -25.60 -5.18 -20.47
N GLU A 96 -25.90 -4.26 -21.38
CA GLU A 96 -26.59 -4.54 -22.65
C GLU A 96 -25.81 -5.51 -23.54
N MET A 97 -24.48 -5.32 -23.64
CA MET A 97 -23.60 -6.27 -24.33
C MET A 97 -23.60 -7.68 -23.69
N GLY A 98 -23.89 -7.77 -22.39
CA GLY A 98 -24.00 -9.03 -21.65
C GLY A 98 -25.32 -9.78 -21.91
N THR A 99 -26.43 -9.07 -22.02
CA THR A 99 -27.78 -9.65 -22.24
C THR A 99 -28.00 -10.14 -23.67
N VAL A 100 -27.44 -9.48 -24.69
CA VAL A 100 -27.60 -9.86 -26.11
C VAL A 100 -27.01 -11.25 -26.45
N LYS A 101 -26.15 -11.83 -25.61
CA LYS A 101 -25.49 -13.13 -25.86
C LYS A 101 -26.25 -14.38 -25.43
N LYS A 102 -27.47 -14.28 -24.89
CA LYS A 102 -28.35 -15.46 -24.63
C LYS A 102 -29.10 -15.88 -25.90
N GLN A 103 -28.39 -16.28 -26.97
CA GLN A 103 -29.00 -17.06 -28.06
C GLN A 103 -28.76 -18.57 -27.83
N PRO A 104 -29.76 -19.43 -28.09
CA PRO A 104 -29.68 -20.86 -27.83
C PRO A 104 -28.57 -21.53 -28.65
N ALA A 105 -27.93 -22.52 -28.05
CA ALA A 105 -26.65 -23.11 -28.45
C ALA A 105 -26.63 -23.85 -29.81
N TRP A 106 -27.71 -23.84 -30.61
CA TRP A 106 -27.80 -24.65 -31.83
C TRP A 106 -27.51 -23.91 -33.14
N LYS A 107 -27.24 -22.58 -33.14
CA LYS A 107 -27.07 -21.83 -34.41
C LYS A 107 -25.71 -21.22 -34.72
N SER A 108 -24.63 -21.47 -33.98
CA SER A 108 -23.29 -21.01 -34.41
C SER A 108 -22.37 -22.14 -34.88
N LYS A 109 -22.40 -22.40 -36.20
CA LYS A 109 -21.31 -23.09 -36.91
C LYS A 109 -20.29 -22.03 -37.39
N THR A 110 -19.41 -21.58 -36.52
CA THR A 110 -18.13 -20.93 -36.88
C THR A 110 -17.09 -21.21 -35.78
N PRO A 111 -15.86 -21.66 -36.10
CA PRO A 111 -14.85 -22.06 -35.10
C PRO A 111 -13.90 -20.92 -34.69
N LEU A 112 -14.39 -19.68 -34.58
CA LEU A 112 -13.61 -18.54 -34.08
C LEU A 112 -14.38 -17.87 -32.94
N GLY A 113 -13.94 -18.21 -31.72
CA GLY A 113 -14.69 -18.11 -30.47
C GLY A 113 -15.19 -16.73 -30.07
N LYS A 114 -16.43 -16.73 -29.56
CA LYS A 114 -17.13 -15.61 -28.93
C LYS A 114 -16.29 -15.01 -27.78
N ARG A 115 -16.12 -13.67 -27.83
CA ARG A 115 -15.50 -12.77 -26.85
C ARG A 115 -16.01 -12.96 -25.40
N ASN A 116 -15.12 -13.22 -24.44
CA ASN A 116 -15.32 -13.14 -22.98
C ASN A 116 -14.93 -11.78 -22.36
N VAL A 117 -15.04 -10.69 -23.14
CA VAL A 117 -14.80 -9.30 -22.71
C VAL A 117 -15.69 -8.79 -21.54
N PRO A 118 -16.93 -9.28 -21.29
CA PRO A 118 -17.81 -8.70 -20.26
C PRO A 118 -17.26 -8.77 -18.82
N ALA A 119 -16.57 -9.85 -18.46
CA ALA A 119 -16.11 -10.05 -17.08
C ALA A 119 -15.01 -9.06 -16.66
N ARG A 120 -14.07 -8.75 -17.58
CA ARG A 120 -13.02 -7.75 -17.34
C ARG A 120 -13.58 -6.35 -17.29
N LYS A 121 -14.41 -5.98 -18.27
CA LYS A 121 -15.02 -4.64 -18.32
C LYS A 121 -15.87 -4.37 -17.07
N LEU A 122 -16.58 -5.39 -16.57
CA LEU A 122 -17.30 -5.30 -15.30
C LEU A 122 -16.35 -5.15 -14.09
N GLN A 123 -15.17 -5.78 -14.09
CA GLN A 123 -14.18 -5.62 -13.01
C GLN A 123 -13.52 -4.23 -13.05
N ASP A 124 -13.24 -3.69 -14.23
CA ASP A 124 -12.71 -2.33 -14.41
C ASP A 124 -13.77 -1.29 -13.95
N LEU A 125 -15.04 -1.51 -14.28
CA LEU A 125 -16.16 -0.71 -13.76
C LEU A 125 -16.30 -0.83 -12.24
N LYS A 126 -16.13 -2.03 -11.65
CA LYS A 126 -16.12 -2.21 -10.18
C LYS A 126 -15.06 -1.34 -9.53
N LEU A 127 -13.86 -1.27 -10.10
CA LEU A 127 -12.78 -0.43 -9.60
C LEU A 127 -13.15 1.06 -9.75
N ALA A 128 -13.58 1.47 -10.94
CA ALA A 128 -13.88 2.86 -11.26
C ALA A 128 -15.03 3.44 -10.40
N PHE A 129 -16.09 2.67 -10.16
CA PHE A 129 -17.17 3.06 -9.25
C PHE A 129 -16.71 3.13 -7.80
N SER A 130 -15.80 2.25 -7.37
CA SER A 130 -15.25 2.28 -6.00
C SER A 130 -14.37 3.51 -5.77
N GLU A 131 -13.52 3.87 -6.75
CA GLU A 131 -12.73 5.11 -6.71
C GLU A 131 -13.60 6.35 -6.76
N PHE A 132 -14.64 6.34 -7.60
CA PHE A 132 -15.60 7.43 -7.70
C PHE A 132 -16.34 7.65 -6.37
N TYR A 133 -16.86 6.57 -5.77
CA TYR A 133 -17.53 6.63 -4.48
C TYR A 133 -16.62 7.17 -3.38
N LEU A 134 -15.36 6.74 -3.31
CA LEU A 134 -14.37 7.33 -2.40
C LEU A 134 -14.25 8.84 -2.61
N GLY A 135 -14.15 9.30 -3.86
CA GLY A 135 -14.10 10.73 -4.19
C GLY A 135 -15.31 11.51 -3.65
N LEU A 136 -16.51 10.95 -3.72
CA LEU A 136 -17.72 11.55 -3.15
C LEU A 136 -17.65 11.67 -1.62
N ILE A 137 -17.23 10.60 -0.94
CA ILE A 137 -17.08 10.61 0.54
C ILE A 137 -16.03 11.63 0.98
N LEU A 138 -14.91 11.75 0.26
CA LEU A 138 -13.90 12.78 0.53
C LEU A 138 -14.48 14.19 0.38
N LEU A 139 -15.29 14.43 -0.65
CA LEU A 139 -15.92 15.74 -0.90
C LEU A 139 -16.99 16.07 0.15
N GLN A 140 -17.76 15.08 0.61
CA GLN A 140 -18.69 15.23 1.73
C GLN A 140 -17.95 15.57 3.04
N ASN A 141 -16.81 14.91 3.30
CA ASN A 141 -15.96 15.24 4.45
C ASN A 141 -15.36 16.64 4.35
N TYR A 142 -14.94 17.06 3.15
CA TYR A 142 -14.47 18.42 2.89
C TYR A 142 -15.55 19.47 3.24
N GLN A 143 -16.80 19.28 2.80
CA GLN A 143 -17.93 20.14 3.15
C GLN A 143 -18.11 20.23 4.68
N ASN A 144 -18.19 19.08 5.37
CA ASN A 144 -18.44 19.01 6.81
C ASN A 144 -17.32 19.64 7.66
N LEU A 145 -16.05 19.40 7.30
CA LEU A 145 -14.90 19.93 8.02
C LEU A 145 -14.79 21.45 7.85
N ASN A 146 -14.98 21.98 6.64
CA ASN A 146 -14.92 23.41 6.40
C ASN A 146 -16.06 24.16 7.09
N PHE A 147 -17.30 23.64 7.03
CA PHE A 147 -18.43 24.22 7.76
C PHE A 147 -18.16 24.25 9.28
N THR A 148 -17.65 23.15 9.83
CA THR A 148 -17.30 23.07 11.25
C THR A 148 -16.16 24.04 11.61
N GLY A 149 -15.20 24.23 10.69
CA GLY A 149 -14.11 25.18 10.84
C GLY A 149 -14.59 26.62 10.94
N PHE A 150 -15.41 27.08 9.99
CA PHE A 150 -16.03 28.40 10.06
C PHE A 150 -16.86 28.58 11.33
N ARG A 151 -17.71 27.61 11.67
CA ARG A 151 -18.51 27.68 12.89
C ARG A 151 -17.66 27.85 14.15
N LYS A 152 -16.53 27.15 14.24
CA LYS A 152 -15.65 27.22 15.42
C LYS A 152 -14.80 28.48 15.46
N ILE A 153 -14.28 28.95 14.33
CA ILE A 153 -13.44 30.15 14.28
C ILE A 153 -14.26 31.41 14.53
N LEU A 154 -15.47 31.49 13.96
CA LEU A 154 -16.40 32.60 14.18
C LEU A 154 -16.92 32.61 15.64
N LYS A 155 -17.20 31.44 16.21
CA LYS A 155 -17.52 31.35 17.65
C LYS A 155 -16.33 31.75 18.54
N LYS A 156 -15.09 31.52 18.09
CA LYS A 156 -13.89 31.94 18.82
C LYS A 156 -13.73 33.45 18.78
N HIS A 157 -13.97 34.08 17.63
CA HIS A 157 -14.04 35.53 17.47
C HIS A 157 -15.01 36.15 18.49
N ASP A 158 -16.27 35.71 18.47
CA ASP A 158 -17.33 36.23 19.35
C ASP A 158 -16.97 36.07 20.84
N LYS A 159 -16.36 34.94 21.20
CA LYS A 159 -15.95 34.68 22.59
C LYS A 159 -14.76 35.55 23.02
N LEU A 160 -13.80 35.81 22.15
CA LEU A 160 -12.59 36.57 22.50
C LEU A 160 -12.86 38.08 22.57
N LEU A 161 -13.70 38.59 21.67
CA LEU A 161 -14.04 40.01 21.58
C LEU A 161 -15.32 40.38 22.35
N ASN A 162 -16.04 39.38 22.85
CA ASN A 162 -17.33 39.54 23.56
C ASN A 162 -18.39 40.26 22.71
N VAL A 163 -18.53 39.84 21.45
CA VAL A 163 -19.47 40.37 20.44
C VAL A 163 -20.26 39.23 19.78
N ASP A 164 -21.20 39.56 18.89
CA ASP A 164 -22.02 38.60 18.13
C ASP A 164 -21.87 38.69 16.60
N PHE A 165 -20.90 39.47 16.12
CA PHE A 165 -20.68 39.71 14.69
C PHE A 165 -20.31 38.43 13.92
N GLY A 166 -19.53 37.53 14.51
CA GLY A 166 -19.15 36.26 13.90
C GLY A 166 -20.35 35.33 13.71
N ALA A 167 -21.26 35.27 14.69
CA ALA A 167 -22.52 34.52 14.57
C ALA A 167 -23.42 35.09 13.46
N THR A 168 -23.52 36.42 13.36
CA THR A 168 -24.27 37.11 12.32
C THR A 168 -23.66 36.85 10.93
N TRP A 169 -22.34 36.98 10.80
CA TRP A 169 -21.62 36.73 9.56
C TRP A 169 -21.78 35.27 9.11
N ARG A 170 -21.68 34.30 10.05
CA ARG A 170 -21.90 32.86 9.77
C ARG A 170 -23.27 32.60 9.14
N LYS A 171 -24.32 33.18 9.71
CA LYS A 171 -25.70 33.02 9.22
C LYS A 171 -25.87 33.62 7.83
N ASN A 172 -25.32 34.81 7.63
CA ASN A 172 -25.49 35.57 6.39
C ASN A 172 -24.60 35.11 5.23
N HIS A 173 -23.51 34.39 5.50
CA HIS A 173 -22.56 33.98 4.45
C HIS A 173 -22.34 32.47 4.41
N VAL A 174 -22.06 31.81 5.54
CA VAL A 174 -21.67 30.39 5.57
C VAL A 174 -22.86 29.45 5.47
N GLU A 175 -23.94 29.71 6.21
CA GLU A 175 -25.12 28.84 6.24
C GLU A 175 -25.93 28.88 4.94
N ILE A 176 -25.78 29.95 4.15
CA ILE A 176 -26.38 30.09 2.81
C ILE A 176 -25.40 29.79 1.68
N ALA A 177 -24.13 29.50 1.99
CA ALA A 177 -23.12 29.25 0.98
C ALA A 177 -23.44 28.00 0.16
N HIS A 178 -23.13 28.06 -1.14
CA HIS A 178 -23.38 26.95 -2.06
C HIS A 178 -22.70 25.66 -1.61
N PHE A 179 -21.46 25.73 -1.08
CA PHE A 179 -20.75 24.54 -0.62
C PHE A 179 -21.47 23.79 0.50
N TYR A 180 -22.34 24.45 1.28
CA TYR A 180 -23.04 23.85 2.41
C TYR A 180 -24.50 23.50 2.09
N VAL A 181 -25.20 24.36 1.36
CA VAL A 181 -26.63 24.16 1.04
C VAL A 181 -26.83 23.08 -0.01
N ASN A 182 -25.86 22.88 -0.91
CA ASN A 182 -25.96 21.89 -1.97
C ASN A 182 -26.02 20.45 -1.40
N LYS A 183 -27.13 19.75 -1.67
CA LYS A 183 -27.38 18.34 -1.28
C LYS A 183 -27.17 17.33 -2.41
N ASP A 184 -26.68 17.76 -3.57
CA ASP A 184 -26.41 16.88 -4.70
C ASP A 184 -25.34 15.84 -4.35
N ILE A 185 -24.44 16.13 -3.41
CA ILE A 185 -23.43 15.17 -2.96
C ILE A 185 -24.08 13.95 -2.30
N ASP A 186 -25.07 14.15 -1.42
CA ASP A 186 -25.78 13.07 -0.74
C ASP A 186 -26.60 12.24 -1.75
N ARG A 187 -27.21 12.93 -2.72
CA ARG A 187 -27.93 12.29 -3.83
C ARG A 187 -27.01 11.42 -4.69
N LEU A 188 -25.87 11.95 -5.13
CA LEU A 188 -24.89 11.21 -5.93
C LEU A 188 -24.32 9.99 -5.19
N ILE A 189 -24.08 10.11 -3.88
CA ILE A 189 -23.67 8.98 -3.03
C ILE A 189 -24.71 7.87 -3.09
N GLN A 190 -25.99 8.18 -2.85
CA GLN A 190 -27.08 7.21 -2.88
C GLN A 190 -27.29 6.58 -4.27
N GLU A 191 -27.25 7.39 -5.33
CA GLU A 191 -27.35 6.92 -6.71
C GLU A 191 -26.19 5.98 -7.08
N THR A 192 -24.98 6.26 -6.58
CA THR A 192 -23.80 5.41 -6.79
C THR A 192 -23.89 4.09 -6.02
N GLU A 193 -24.33 4.11 -4.75
CA GLU A 193 -24.54 2.89 -3.95
C GLU A 193 -25.59 1.97 -4.59
N THR A 194 -26.67 2.56 -5.07
CA THR A 194 -27.77 1.84 -5.71
C THR A 194 -27.29 1.19 -7.01
N ALA A 195 -26.61 1.96 -7.86
CA ALA A 195 -25.98 1.47 -9.08
C ALA A 195 -25.03 0.31 -8.81
N PHE A 196 -24.13 0.45 -7.83
CA PHE A 196 -23.15 -0.58 -7.51
C PHE A 196 -23.77 -1.85 -6.93
N THR A 197 -24.77 -1.69 -6.05
CA THR A 197 -25.43 -2.82 -5.41
C THR A 197 -26.27 -3.61 -6.41
N HIS A 198 -27.14 -2.93 -7.15
CA HIS A 198 -28.11 -3.58 -8.03
C HIS A 198 -27.46 -4.04 -9.34
N ASP A 199 -26.73 -3.16 -10.00
CA ASP A 199 -26.29 -3.38 -11.39
C ASP A 199 -24.93 -4.08 -11.49
N ILE A 200 -24.10 -4.02 -10.44
CA ILE A 200 -22.72 -4.56 -10.44
C ILE A 200 -22.57 -5.80 -9.54
N GLU A 201 -23.15 -5.80 -8.34
CA GLU A 201 -23.11 -6.95 -7.41
C GLU A 201 -24.41 -7.79 -7.39
N GLY A 202 -25.36 -7.50 -8.28
CA GLY A 202 -26.55 -8.35 -8.49
C GLY A 202 -27.50 -8.37 -7.29
N GLY A 203 -27.54 -7.29 -6.49
CA GLY A 203 -28.41 -7.13 -5.33
C GLY A 203 -27.77 -7.44 -3.98
N ASP A 204 -26.54 -7.97 -3.94
CA ASP A 204 -25.83 -8.24 -2.68
C ASP A 204 -25.28 -6.95 -2.04
N ARG A 205 -26.11 -6.30 -1.22
CA ARG A 205 -25.76 -5.08 -0.50
C ARG A 205 -24.58 -5.28 0.46
N GLN A 206 -24.43 -6.45 1.09
CA GLN A 206 -23.34 -6.66 2.04
C GLN A 206 -21.99 -6.68 1.32
N LYS A 207 -21.92 -7.38 0.19
CA LYS A 207 -20.72 -7.45 -0.63
C LYS A 207 -20.40 -6.10 -1.29
N ALA A 208 -21.43 -5.40 -1.78
CA ALA A 208 -21.31 -4.05 -2.33
C ALA A 208 -20.75 -3.06 -1.31
N MET A 209 -21.38 -2.95 -0.15
CA MET A 209 -20.94 -2.03 0.91
C MET A 209 -19.61 -2.45 1.52
N LYS A 210 -19.25 -3.75 1.54
CA LYS A 210 -17.91 -4.17 1.95
C LYS A 210 -16.82 -3.59 1.03
N ARG A 211 -17.09 -3.48 -0.27
CA ARG A 211 -16.15 -2.97 -1.26
C ARG A 211 -16.13 -1.45 -1.35
N LEU A 212 -17.28 -0.79 -1.18
CA LEU A 212 -17.40 0.67 -1.20
C LEU A 212 -16.98 1.35 0.11
N ARG A 213 -16.96 0.62 1.24
CA ARG A 213 -16.67 1.24 2.54
C ARG A 213 -15.26 1.82 2.57
N VAL A 214 -15.19 3.13 2.75
CA VAL A 214 -13.96 3.87 2.95
C VAL A 214 -13.43 3.60 4.37
N PRO A 215 -12.16 3.22 4.56
CA PRO A 215 -11.54 3.16 5.88
C PRO A 215 -11.64 4.52 6.57
N PRO A 216 -11.74 4.60 7.91
CA PRO A 216 -11.71 5.89 8.59
C PRO A 216 -10.42 6.65 8.20
N LEU A 217 -10.59 7.84 7.60
CA LEU A 217 -9.52 8.66 7.00
C LEU A 217 -8.50 9.23 8.00
N GLY A 218 -8.57 8.80 9.27
CA GLY A 218 -7.76 9.31 10.36
C GLY A 218 -7.68 8.34 11.53
N GLU A 219 -7.59 7.03 11.26
CA GLU A 219 -7.27 6.08 12.33
C GLU A 219 -5.89 6.44 12.91
N ALA A 220 -5.92 7.10 14.07
CA ALA A 220 -4.74 7.41 14.84
C ALA A 220 -4.01 6.09 15.11
N GLN A 221 -2.80 5.98 14.56
CA GLN A 221 -1.96 4.81 14.80
C GLN A 221 -1.76 4.67 16.30
N SER A 222 -1.85 3.44 16.81
CA SER A 222 -1.64 3.19 18.24
C SER A 222 -0.23 3.69 18.62
N PRO A 223 -0.10 4.54 19.65
CA PRO A 223 1.21 4.98 20.14
C PRO A 223 2.16 3.82 20.42
N TRP A 224 1.59 2.67 20.81
CA TRP A 224 2.31 1.44 21.06
C TRP A 224 2.96 0.85 19.80
N THR A 225 2.27 0.88 18.66
CA THR A 225 2.84 0.41 17.37
C THR A 225 4.02 1.29 16.97
N THR A 226 3.89 2.60 17.09
CA THR A 226 4.99 3.54 16.76
C THR A 226 6.20 3.30 17.67
N PHE A 227 5.98 3.10 18.97
CA PHE A 227 7.05 2.75 19.92
C PHE A 227 7.76 1.44 19.53
N LYS A 228 7.01 0.36 19.25
CA LYS A 228 7.59 -0.92 18.85
C LYS A 228 8.41 -0.82 17.56
N VAL A 229 7.88 -0.12 16.54
CA VAL A 229 8.61 0.11 15.29
C VAL A 229 9.93 0.82 15.59
N GLY A 230 9.91 1.88 16.40
CA GLY A 230 11.12 2.58 16.82
C GLY A 230 12.10 1.67 17.57
N LEU A 231 11.61 0.92 18.55
CA LEU A 231 12.41 -0.01 19.37
C LEU A 231 13.08 -1.09 18.52
N PHE A 232 12.31 -1.83 17.72
CA PHE A 232 12.86 -2.92 16.90
C PHE A 232 13.73 -2.41 15.75
N SER A 233 13.40 -1.27 15.14
CA SER A 233 14.26 -0.69 14.09
C SER A 233 15.58 -0.19 14.66
N GLY A 234 15.55 0.48 15.82
CA GLY A 234 16.77 0.89 16.53
C GLY A 234 17.62 -0.31 16.96
N ALA A 235 17.00 -1.33 17.54
CA ALA A 235 17.68 -2.59 17.89
C ALA A 235 18.29 -3.27 16.66
N PHE A 236 17.57 -3.31 15.54
CA PHE A 236 18.08 -3.88 14.29
C PHE A 236 19.31 -3.13 13.78
N VAL A 237 19.31 -1.80 13.78
CA VAL A 237 20.47 -0.99 13.35
C VAL A 237 21.68 -1.27 14.23
N VAL A 238 21.52 -1.29 15.56
CA VAL A 238 22.61 -1.58 16.49
C VAL A 238 23.15 -3.00 16.26
N LEU A 239 22.27 -3.99 16.16
CA LEU A 239 22.66 -5.38 15.93
C LEU A 239 23.31 -5.59 14.55
N LEU A 240 22.87 -4.85 13.53
CA LEU A 240 23.49 -4.89 12.20
C LEU A 240 24.93 -4.37 12.24
N ILE A 241 25.17 -3.27 12.97
CA ILE A 241 26.53 -2.77 13.22
C ILE A 241 27.34 -3.83 13.99
N THR A 242 26.76 -4.46 15.02
CA THR A 242 27.41 -5.55 15.74
C THR A 242 27.77 -6.72 14.81
N VAL A 243 26.86 -7.15 13.93
CA VAL A 243 27.13 -8.21 12.94
C VAL A 243 28.29 -7.84 12.04
N ILE A 244 28.34 -6.61 11.53
CA ILE A 244 29.42 -6.13 10.67
C ILE A 244 30.76 -6.16 11.41
N LEU A 245 30.80 -5.65 12.64
CA LEU A 245 32.00 -5.66 13.48
C LEU A 245 32.43 -7.10 13.80
N SER A 246 31.52 -7.96 14.25
CA SER A 246 31.79 -9.36 14.55
C SER A 246 32.30 -10.11 13.32
N ALA A 247 31.67 -9.94 12.16
CA ALA A 247 32.15 -10.58 10.92
C ALA A 247 33.54 -10.10 10.49
N THR A 248 33.86 -8.82 10.73
CA THR A 248 35.16 -8.22 10.37
C THR A 248 36.27 -8.67 11.31
N PHE A 249 36.03 -8.68 12.62
CA PHE A 249 37.06 -8.94 13.63
C PHE A 249 37.15 -10.40 14.07
N TYR A 250 36.06 -11.16 14.03
CA TYR A 250 35.99 -12.56 14.45
C TYR A 250 35.91 -13.53 13.25
N GLY A 251 35.54 -13.04 12.07
CA GLY A 251 35.36 -13.84 10.86
C GLY A 251 33.94 -14.38 10.71
N PHE A 252 33.63 -14.90 9.53
CA PHE A 252 32.30 -15.35 9.13
C PHE A 252 32.26 -16.84 8.78
N GLY A 253 32.78 -17.67 9.68
CA GLY A 253 33.04 -19.09 9.43
C GLY A 253 34.27 -19.33 8.56
N GLU A 254 34.63 -20.60 8.36
CA GLU A 254 35.79 -21.00 7.54
C GLU A 254 35.57 -20.69 6.04
N ASP A 255 34.35 -20.85 5.53
CA ASP A 255 33.94 -20.39 4.21
C ASP A 255 32.74 -19.41 4.31
N TRP A 256 33.05 -18.12 4.17
CA TRP A 256 32.06 -17.04 4.19
C TRP A 256 30.97 -17.19 3.12
N ARG A 257 31.23 -17.92 2.02
CA ARG A 257 30.27 -18.12 0.93
C ARG A 257 29.11 -19.00 1.36
N VAL A 258 29.38 -20.01 2.19
CA VAL A 258 28.34 -20.88 2.77
C VAL A 258 27.46 -20.03 3.69
N GLY A 259 28.07 -19.32 4.65
CA GLY A 259 27.34 -18.43 5.56
C GLY A 259 26.50 -17.39 4.82
N LEU A 260 27.07 -16.75 3.78
CA LEU A 260 26.36 -15.73 3.01
C LEU A 260 25.11 -16.32 2.34
N ARG A 261 25.22 -17.49 1.69
CA ARG A 261 24.07 -18.14 1.04
C ARG A 261 23.00 -18.60 2.03
N MET A 262 23.38 -18.93 3.28
CA MET A 262 22.42 -19.28 4.33
C MET A 262 21.55 -18.08 4.72
N PHE A 263 22.17 -16.90 4.88
CA PHE A 263 21.50 -15.72 5.43
C PHE A 263 21.00 -14.71 4.39
N ARG A 264 21.49 -14.79 3.14
CA ARG A 264 21.12 -13.87 2.05
C ARG A 264 19.64 -13.94 1.71
N GLY A 265 19.08 -15.14 1.51
CA GLY A 265 17.66 -15.30 1.18
C GLY A 265 16.72 -14.61 2.20
N PRO A 266 16.82 -14.93 3.51
CA PRO A 266 16.06 -14.28 4.57
C PRO A 266 16.26 -12.76 4.60
N PHE A 267 17.51 -12.30 4.44
CA PHE A 267 17.81 -10.87 4.44
C PHE A 267 17.12 -10.12 3.28
N LEU A 268 17.15 -10.68 2.06
CA LEU A 268 16.49 -10.08 0.89
C LEU A 268 14.97 -9.99 1.08
N ILE A 269 14.35 -10.97 1.75
CA ILE A 269 12.93 -10.92 2.10
C ILE A 269 12.66 -9.77 3.09
N ILE A 270 13.51 -9.62 4.11
CA ILE A 270 13.40 -8.54 5.10
C ILE A 270 13.56 -7.17 4.42
N GLU A 271 14.53 -7.01 3.53
CA GLU A 271 14.73 -5.79 2.74
C GLU A 271 13.49 -5.46 1.89
N CYS A 272 12.92 -6.46 1.21
CA CYS A 272 11.67 -6.29 0.46
C CYS A 272 10.49 -5.85 1.34
N LEU A 273 10.40 -6.33 2.59
CA LEU A 273 9.37 -5.89 3.53
C LEU A 273 9.57 -4.43 3.96
N PHE A 274 10.81 -3.98 4.21
CA PHE A 274 11.10 -2.58 4.46
C PHE A 274 10.71 -1.69 3.27
N LEU A 275 11.12 -2.06 2.06
CA LEU A 275 10.77 -1.34 0.83
C LEU A 275 9.25 -1.30 0.59
N TRP A 276 8.55 -2.39 0.90
CA TRP A 276 7.08 -2.42 0.87
C TRP A 276 6.47 -1.44 1.86
N GLY A 277 7.00 -1.35 3.09
CA GLY A 277 6.58 -0.36 4.09
C GLY A 277 6.78 1.08 3.60
N VAL A 278 7.93 1.38 2.98
CA VAL A 278 8.22 2.69 2.37
C VAL A 278 7.24 3.00 1.25
N ASN A 279 6.95 2.03 0.37
CA ASN A 279 6.00 2.21 -0.73
C ASN A 279 4.59 2.52 -0.22
N VAL A 280 4.11 1.79 0.79
CA VAL A 280 2.79 2.05 1.40
C VAL A 280 2.71 3.43 2.02
N TYR A 281 3.76 3.87 2.72
CA TYR A 281 3.86 5.25 3.23
C TYR A 281 3.83 6.28 2.09
N GLY A 282 4.60 6.07 1.01
CA GLY A 282 4.64 6.94 -0.16
C GLY A 282 3.28 7.05 -0.85
N TRP A 283 2.57 5.93 -1.03
CA TRP A 283 1.23 5.92 -1.60
C TRP A 283 0.22 6.65 -0.72
N ARG A 284 0.25 6.40 0.59
CA ARG A 284 -0.66 7.06 1.53
C ARG A 284 -0.44 8.56 1.60
N SER A 285 0.82 9.01 1.62
CA SER A 285 1.17 10.43 1.63
C SER A 285 0.85 11.15 0.32
N SER A 286 0.77 10.41 -0.79
CA SER A 286 0.41 10.91 -2.13
C SER A 286 -1.06 10.69 -2.50
N GLY A 287 -1.91 10.22 -1.58
CA GLY A 287 -3.35 10.00 -1.81
C GLY A 287 -3.70 8.80 -2.68
N VAL A 288 -2.75 7.91 -2.96
CA VAL A 288 -2.98 6.71 -3.76
C VAL A 288 -3.68 5.66 -2.91
N ASN A 289 -4.88 5.25 -3.33
CA ASN A 289 -5.68 4.23 -2.65
C ASN A 289 -5.15 2.81 -2.92
N HIS A 290 -3.99 2.50 -2.33
CA HIS A 290 -3.35 1.19 -2.44
C HIS A 290 -4.23 0.06 -1.89
N VAL A 291 -5.06 0.31 -0.89
CA VAL A 291 -6.01 -0.68 -0.33
C VAL A 291 -6.95 -1.20 -1.42
N LEU A 292 -7.51 -0.30 -2.22
CA LEU A 292 -8.37 -0.66 -3.34
C LEU A 292 -7.59 -1.31 -4.49
N ILE A 293 -6.44 -0.75 -4.88
CA ILE A 293 -5.60 -1.25 -5.98
C ILE A 293 -5.16 -2.69 -5.75
N PHE A 294 -4.75 -3.02 -4.52
CA PHE A 294 -4.35 -4.37 -4.13
C PHE A 294 -5.53 -5.27 -3.72
N GLU A 295 -6.77 -4.78 -3.85
CA GLU A 295 -8.00 -5.47 -3.44
C GLU A 295 -7.96 -5.97 -1.98
N LEU A 296 -7.34 -5.18 -1.10
CA LEU A 296 -7.24 -5.43 0.33
C LEU A 296 -8.57 -5.12 1.03
N ASP A 297 -8.83 -5.76 2.18
CA ASP A 297 -10.01 -5.44 2.98
C ASP A 297 -9.83 -4.06 3.64
N PRO A 298 -10.71 -3.07 3.38
CA PRO A 298 -10.63 -1.73 3.98
C PRO A 298 -10.64 -1.71 5.51
N ARG A 299 -11.16 -2.76 6.15
CA ARG A 299 -11.27 -2.85 7.61
C ARG A 299 -10.10 -3.57 8.27
N ASN A 300 -9.37 -4.36 7.49
CA ASN A 300 -8.34 -5.25 8.02
C ASN A 300 -7.19 -5.37 7.03
N HIS A 301 -6.49 -4.25 6.85
CA HIS A 301 -5.24 -4.19 6.12
C HIS A 301 -4.12 -3.72 7.04
N LEU A 302 -2.88 -4.09 6.70
CA LEU A 302 -1.72 -3.60 7.44
C LEU A 302 -1.51 -2.12 7.14
N SER A 303 -1.18 -1.34 8.16
CA SER A 303 -0.61 -0.01 7.98
C SER A 303 0.86 -0.11 7.59
N GLU A 304 1.41 0.99 7.10
CA GLU A 304 2.84 1.16 6.85
C GLU A 304 3.67 0.82 8.09
N GLN A 305 3.21 1.21 9.29
CA GLN A 305 3.90 0.92 10.54
C GLN A 305 3.87 -0.56 10.90
N ASN A 306 2.74 -1.25 10.69
CA ASN A 306 2.65 -2.69 10.96
C ASN A 306 3.58 -3.50 10.03
N ILE A 307 3.72 -3.07 8.77
CA ILE A 307 4.66 -3.68 7.83
C ILE A 307 6.11 -3.45 8.30
N MET A 308 6.44 -2.21 8.68
CA MET A 308 7.76 -1.88 9.24
C MET A 308 8.05 -2.65 10.53
N GLU A 309 7.05 -2.85 11.40
CA GLU A 309 7.18 -3.65 12.63
C GLU A 309 7.59 -5.09 12.29
N ILE A 310 6.88 -5.72 11.35
CA ILE A 310 7.18 -7.10 10.91
C ILE A 310 8.59 -7.17 10.30
N ALA A 311 8.97 -6.21 9.45
CA ALA A 311 10.30 -6.13 8.85
C ALA A 311 11.40 -6.01 9.92
N SER A 312 11.24 -5.09 10.88
CA SER A 312 12.21 -4.86 11.94
C SER A 312 12.32 -6.02 12.92
N VAL A 313 11.21 -6.69 13.28
CA VAL A 313 11.24 -7.90 14.11
C VAL A 313 12.01 -9.02 13.41
N PHE A 314 11.76 -9.28 12.12
CA PHE A 314 12.53 -10.25 11.37
C PHE A 314 14.00 -9.83 11.18
N GLY A 315 14.27 -8.53 11.01
CA GLY A 315 15.62 -7.98 10.98
C GLY A 315 16.41 -8.27 12.25
N VAL A 316 15.80 -8.04 13.42
CA VAL A 316 16.40 -8.37 14.72
C VAL A 316 16.65 -9.88 14.83
N LEU A 317 15.68 -10.72 14.49
CA LEU A 317 15.84 -12.19 14.52
C LEU A 317 16.95 -12.65 13.57
N TRP A 318 17.05 -12.06 12.39
CA TRP A 318 18.11 -12.32 11.43
C TRP A 318 19.48 -11.94 12.01
N ALA A 319 19.63 -10.73 12.56
CA ALA A 319 20.91 -10.28 13.11
C ALA A 319 21.35 -11.13 14.30
N ILE A 320 20.44 -11.48 15.22
CA ILE A 320 20.72 -12.41 16.33
C ILE A 320 21.14 -13.78 15.79
N SER A 321 20.45 -14.31 14.77
CA SER A 321 20.79 -15.61 14.17
C SER A 321 22.19 -15.60 13.54
N VAL A 322 22.57 -14.49 12.90
CA VAL A 322 23.90 -14.28 12.34
C VAL A 322 24.96 -14.22 13.45
N LEU A 323 24.69 -13.52 14.55
CA LEU A 323 25.60 -13.48 15.70
C LEU A 323 25.77 -14.86 16.34
N PHE A 324 24.69 -15.63 16.50
CA PHE A 324 24.76 -17.02 16.97
C PHE A 324 25.55 -17.92 16.02
N TYR A 325 25.48 -17.70 14.71
CA TYR A 325 26.31 -18.39 13.73
C TYR A 325 27.80 -18.06 13.90
N ILE A 326 28.14 -16.77 14.12
CA ILE A 326 29.53 -16.31 14.31
C ILE A 326 30.10 -16.85 15.62
N TYR A 327 29.35 -16.73 16.72
CA TYR A 327 29.79 -17.11 18.08
C TYR A 327 29.42 -18.55 18.48
N CYS A 328 29.20 -19.44 17.51
CA CYS A 328 28.74 -20.80 17.76
C CYS A 328 29.65 -21.61 18.70
N ASP A 329 30.98 -21.45 18.63
CA ASP A 329 31.93 -22.14 19.51
C ASP A 329 31.78 -21.68 20.96
N LEU A 330 31.69 -20.36 21.16
CA LEU A 330 31.55 -19.75 22.48
C LEU A 330 30.23 -20.16 23.16
N LEU A 331 29.18 -20.31 22.36
CA LEU A 331 27.84 -20.70 22.80
C LEU A 331 27.65 -22.23 22.86
N SER A 332 28.63 -23.01 22.38
CA SER A 332 28.53 -24.48 22.27
C SER A 332 27.26 -24.96 21.54
N ILE A 333 26.86 -24.25 20.48
CA ILE A 333 25.71 -24.61 19.63
C ILE A 333 26.18 -25.03 18.23
N PRO A 334 25.43 -25.90 17.53
CA PRO A 334 25.75 -26.23 16.14
C PRO A 334 25.70 -24.99 15.26
N GLN A 335 26.77 -24.74 14.50
CA GLN A 335 26.95 -23.51 13.71
C GLN A 335 25.77 -23.23 12.77
N TYR A 336 25.17 -24.26 12.17
CA TYR A 336 24.10 -24.11 11.18
C TYR A 336 22.68 -24.27 11.76
N ALA A 337 22.54 -24.41 13.08
CA ALA A 337 21.22 -24.40 13.74
C ALA A 337 20.51 -23.02 13.66
N PRO A 338 21.18 -21.87 13.85
CA PRO A 338 20.54 -20.56 13.73
C PRO A 338 19.86 -20.26 12.38
N PRO A 339 20.50 -20.47 11.21
CA PRO A 339 19.85 -20.17 9.93
C PRO A 339 18.62 -21.07 9.67
N ILE A 340 18.67 -22.37 9.99
CA ILE A 340 17.49 -23.25 9.78
C ILE A 340 16.33 -22.86 10.69
N PHE A 341 16.63 -22.45 11.94
CA PHE A 341 15.62 -21.96 12.86
C PHE A 341 14.98 -20.66 12.36
N LEU A 342 15.78 -19.75 11.79
CA LEU A 342 15.28 -18.52 11.17
C LEU A 342 14.31 -18.82 10.02
N TYR A 343 14.69 -19.68 9.06
CA TYR A 343 13.79 -20.10 7.97
C TYR A 343 12.50 -20.71 8.52
N THR A 344 12.62 -21.56 9.55
CA THR A 344 11.48 -22.23 10.19
C THR A 344 10.55 -21.22 10.84
N ILE A 345 11.07 -20.23 11.57
CA ILE A 345 10.26 -19.16 12.17
C ILE A 345 9.56 -18.34 11.10
N MET A 346 10.25 -17.93 10.04
CA MET A 346 9.65 -17.12 8.97
C MET A 346 8.54 -17.88 8.25
N ALA A 347 8.76 -19.17 7.96
CA ALA A 347 7.75 -20.04 7.35
C ALA A 347 6.57 -20.30 8.30
N ALA A 348 6.85 -20.60 9.57
CA ALA A 348 5.82 -20.80 10.59
C ALA A 348 4.99 -19.53 10.80
N PHE A 349 5.61 -18.34 10.81
CA PHE A 349 4.89 -17.08 10.84
C PHE A 349 3.97 -16.97 9.63
N LEU A 350 4.46 -17.11 8.40
CA LEU A 350 3.64 -16.92 7.19
C LEU A 350 2.50 -17.93 7.08
N LEU A 351 2.75 -19.20 7.41
CA LEU A 351 1.82 -20.31 7.23
C LEU A 351 0.93 -20.61 8.44
N ASN A 352 1.16 -19.95 9.59
CA ASN A 352 0.41 -20.26 10.82
C ASN A 352 -1.10 -19.96 10.63
N PRO A 353 -1.98 -20.96 10.74
CA PRO A 353 -3.41 -20.81 10.43
C PRO A 353 -4.23 -20.18 11.56
N THR A 354 -3.62 -19.95 12.74
CA THR A 354 -4.34 -19.36 13.88
C THR A 354 -4.64 -17.87 13.64
N LYS A 355 -5.73 -17.36 14.21
CA LYS A 355 -6.16 -15.94 14.14
C LYS A 355 -5.26 -14.96 14.93
N THR A 356 -3.98 -15.30 15.08
CA THR A 356 -2.96 -14.48 15.75
C THR A 356 -2.11 -13.75 14.70
N PHE A 357 -1.21 -12.85 15.12
CA PHE A 357 -0.16 -12.25 14.27
C PHE A 357 -0.61 -11.82 12.86
N TYR A 358 -1.60 -10.92 12.76
CA TYR A 358 -2.05 -10.41 11.45
C TYR A 358 -2.56 -11.49 10.47
N HIS A 359 -3.39 -12.42 10.96
CA HIS A 359 -3.94 -13.54 10.19
C HIS A 359 -4.45 -13.18 8.78
N GLU A 360 -5.30 -12.16 8.64
CA GLU A 360 -5.87 -11.80 7.32
C GLU A 360 -4.79 -11.39 6.31
N ALA A 361 -3.77 -10.65 6.75
CA ALA A 361 -2.68 -10.23 5.88
C ALA A 361 -1.81 -11.43 5.46
N ARG A 362 -1.55 -12.36 6.37
CA ARG A 362 -0.80 -13.60 6.07
C ARG A 362 -1.56 -14.49 5.10
N TYR A 363 -2.85 -14.70 5.34
CA TYR A 363 -3.72 -15.45 4.44
C TYR A 363 -3.79 -14.81 3.06
N TRP A 364 -3.92 -13.48 2.99
CA TRP A 364 -3.87 -12.74 1.73
C TRP A 364 -2.55 -12.96 1.00
N SER A 365 -1.40 -12.86 1.68
CA SER A 365 -0.08 -13.10 1.08
C SER A 365 0.06 -14.51 0.52
N VAL A 366 -0.35 -15.54 1.28
CA VAL A 366 -0.34 -16.94 0.81
C VAL A 366 -1.27 -17.13 -0.39
N ARG A 367 -2.45 -16.49 -0.37
CA ARG A 367 -3.39 -16.53 -1.49
C ARG A 367 -2.82 -15.89 -2.76
N VAL A 368 -2.17 -14.74 -2.66
CA VAL A 368 -1.55 -14.09 -3.83
C VAL A 368 -0.35 -14.92 -4.33
N LEU A 369 0.52 -15.40 -3.45
CA LEU A 369 1.64 -16.27 -3.81
C LEU A 369 1.18 -17.53 -4.54
N SER A 370 0.16 -18.22 -4.02
CA SER A 370 -0.39 -19.42 -4.65
C SER A 370 -0.99 -19.13 -6.04
N ARG A 371 -1.65 -17.97 -6.22
CA ARG A 371 -2.15 -17.53 -7.54
C ARG A 371 -1.03 -17.22 -8.53
N VAL A 372 0.08 -16.65 -8.06
CA VAL A 372 1.27 -16.42 -8.89
C VAL A 372 1.87 -17.74 -9.36
N VAL A 373 2.02 -18.71 -8.47
CA VAL A 373 2.54 -20.04 -8.82
C VAL A 373 1.61 -20.75 -9.80
N MET A 374 0.29 -20.58 -9.64
CA MET A 374 -0.74 -21.18 -10.50
C MET A 374 -1.19 -20.25 -11.65
N ALA A 375 -0.34 -19.30 -12.05
CA ALA A 375 -0.66 -18.21 -12.99
C ALA A 375 -1.37 -18.58 -14.31
N PRO A 376 -1.15 -19.73 -14.99
CA PRO A 376 -1.89 -19.99 -16.22
C PRO A 376 -3.37 -20.35 -15.99
N PHE A 377 -3.76 -20.66 -14.74
CA PHE A 377 -5.09 -21.19 -14.41
C PHE A 377 -6.06 -20.14 -13.86
N PHE A 378 -5.56 -19.07 -13.23
CA PHE A 378 -6.39 -18.04 -12.61
C PHE A 378 -6.45 -16.75 -13.43
N PHE A 379 -7.46 -15.93 -13.20
CA PHE A 379 -7.46 -14.56 -13.70
C PHE A 379 -6.38 -13.75 -12.97
N VAL A 380 -5.64 -12.89 -13.67
CA VAL A 380 -4.49 -12.17 -13.11
C VAL A 380 -4.92 -10.79 -12.64
N ASN A 381 -5.00 -10.60 -11.32
CA ASN A 381 -5.27 -9.31 -10.69
C ASN A 381 -3.99 -8.46 -10.57
N PHE A 382 -4.14 -7.19 -10.16
CA PHE A 382 -3.00 -6.29 -9.94
C PHE A 382 -1.97 -6.85 -8.96
N ALA A 383 -2.43 -7.30 -7.79
CA ALA A 383 -1.57 -7.89 -6.76
C ALA A 383 -0.76 -9.09 -7.27
N ASP A 384 -1.36 -9.96 -8.11
CA ASP A 384 -0.72 -11.16 -8.65
C ASP A 384 0.49 -10.77 -9.52
N PHE A 385 0.32 -9.83 -10.45
CA PHE A 385 1.40 -9.47 -11.35
C PHE A 385 2.45 -8.57 -10.69
N TRP A 386 2.03 -7.71 -9.76
CA TRP A 386 2.93 -6.88 -8.97
C TRP A 386 3.88 -7.75 -8.13
N LEU A 387 3.35 -8.76 -7.42
CA LEU A 387 4.16 -9.65 -6.58
C LEU A 387 5.13 -10.48 -7.42
N ALA A 388 4.67 -10.98 -8.56
CA ALA A 388 5.53 -11.72 -9.49
C ALA A 388 6.67 -10.83 -10.04
N ASP A 389 6.46 -9.52 -10.22
CA ASP A 389 7.53 -8.59 -10.59
C ASP A 389 8.55 -8.45 -9.46
N GLN A 390 8.11 -8.40 -8.19
CA GLN A 390 9.04 -8.41 -7.05
C GLN A 390 9.87 -9.69 -6.98
N MET A 391 9.30 -10.85 -7.32
CA MET A 391 10.02 -12.14 -7.35
C MET A 391 11.20 -12.13 -8.33
N ASN A 392 11.12 -11.34 -9.42
CA ASN A 392 12.23 -11.21 -10.37
C ASN A 392 13.42 -10.44 -9.79
N SER A 393 13.20 -9.57 -8.80
CA SER A 393 14.27 -8.86 -8.09
C SER A 393 14.98 -9.72 -7.04
N ILE A 394 14.35 -10.81 -6.57
CA ILE A 394 14.88 -11.67 -5.51
C ILE A 394 15.23 -13.09 -5.98
N VAL A 395 15.55 -13.28 -7.28
CA VAL A 395 16.05 -14.55 -7.83
C VAL A 395 17.19 -15.17 -7.00
N PRO A 396 18.14 -14.40 -6.41
CA PRO A 396 19.15 -14.98 -5.51
C PRO A 396 18.56 -15.73 -4.31
N ALA A 397 17.47 -15.24 -3.71
CA ALA A 397 16.79 -15.92 -2.60
C ALA A 397 16.15 -17.25 -3.04
N PHE A 398 15.65 -17.33 -4.28
CA PHE A 398 15.18 -18.59 -4.86
C PHE A 398 16.33 -19.58 -5.03
N LEU A 399 17.47 -19.12 -5.55
CA LEU A 399 18.67 -19.95 -5.75
C LEU A 399 19.31 -20.45 -4.44
N ASP A 400 19.08 -19.75 -3.33
CA ASP A 400 19.54 -20.20 -2.01
C ASP A 400 18.74 -21.41 -1.50
N ILE A 401 17.48 -21.60 -1.92
CA ILE A 401 16.65 -22.76 -1.51
C ILE A 401 17.29 -24.12 -1.87
N PRO A 402 17.63 -24.43 -3.15
CA PRO A 402 18.26 -25.71 -3.47
C PRO A 402 19.63 -25.87 -2.82
N PHE A 403 20.36 -24.76 -2.57
CA PHE A 403 21.61 -24.79 -1.82
C PHE A 403 21.40 -25.20 -0.37
N VAL A 404 20.46 -24.57 0.34
CA VAL A 404 20.09 -24.90 1.73
C VAL A 404 19.65 -26.35 1.84
N VAL A 405 18.81 -26.83 0.91
CA VAL A 405 18.36 -28.23 0.87
C VAL A 405 19.52 -29.21 0.65
N CYS A 406 20.42 -28.91 -0.29
CA CYS A 406 21.63 -29.73 -0.50
C CYS A 406 22.50 -29.77 0.76
N PHE A 407 22.75 -28.60 1.36
CA PHE A 407 23.64 -28.46 2.49
C PHE A 407 23.16 -29.25 3.70
N PHE A 408 21.89 -29.08 4.11
CA PHE A 408 21.35 -29.79 5.27
C PHE A 408 21.17 -31.29 5.04
N ARG A 409 21.03 -31.73 3.78
CA ARG A 409 21.06 -33.15 3.44
C ARG A 409 22.44 -33.76 3.65
N GLN A 410 23.50 -33.03 3.32
CA GLN A 410 24.89 -33.47 3.48
C GLN A 410 25.39 -33.30 4.93
N ASN A 411 24.83 -32.34 5.67
CA ASN A 411 25.18 -32.03 7.06
C ASN A 411 23.98 -32.23 8.02
N PRO A 412 23.60 -33.48 8.33
CA PRO A 412 22.46 -33.73 9.22
C PRO A 412 22.70 -33.34 10.69
N SER A 413 23.97 -33.17 11.10
CA SER A 413 24.31 -32.78 12.48
C SER A 413 24.30 -31.26 12.71
N TRP A 414 24.19 -30.47 11.64
CA TRP A 414 24.19 -28.99 11.64
C TRP A 414 25.45 -28.37 12.25
N ASN A 415 26.49 -29.17 12.46
CA ASN A 415 27.75 -28.75 13.03
C ASN A 415 28.63 -28.09 11.98
N LYS A 416 29.76 -27.52 12.44
CA LYS A 416 30.81 -27.06 11.54
C LYS A 416 31.20 -28.17 10.57
N MET A 417 31.34 -27.80 9.31
CA MET A 417 31.69 -28.72 8.24
C MET A 417 33.00 -28.28 7.64
N GLY A 418 33.89 -29.23 7.35
CA GLY A 418 35.14 -28.93 6.64
C GLY A 418 34.85 -28.37 5.24
N LEU A 419 35.84 -27.62 4.72
CA LEU A 419 35.78 -26.88 3.45
C LEU A 419 35.18 -27.70 2.29
N ASP A 420 35.58 -28.97 2.13
CA ASP A 420 35.21 -29.78 0.96
C ASP A 420 33.70 -30.05 0.83
N ALA A 421 33.01 -30.25 1.95
CA ALA A 421 31.60 -30.65 1.92
C ALA A 421 30.65 -29.46 1.69
N GLY A 422 31.00 -28.26 2.17
CA GLY A 422 30.29 -27.02 1.82
C GLY A 422 30.49 -26.64 0.35
N HIS A 423 31.70 -26.85 -0.17
CA HIS A 423 32.06 -26.60 -1.56
C HIS A 423 31.29 -27.48 -2.55
N TYR A 424 31.00 -28.74 -2.20
CA TYR A 424 30.17 -29.63 -3.03
C TYR A 424 28.82 -29.00 -3.39
N CYS A 425 28.06 -28.53 -2.40
CA CYS A 425 26.76 -27.90 -2.65
C CYS A 425 26.87 -26.53 -3.33
N ILE A 426 28.02 -25.85 -3.22
CA ILE A 426 28.30 -24.60 -3.94
C ILE A 426 28.55 -24.88 -5.42
N GLN A 427 29.33 -25.91 -5.72
CA GLN A 427 29.73 -26.30 -7.07
C GLN A 427 28.73 -27.20 -7.78
N ASP A 428 27.76 -27.78 -7.05
CA ASP A 428 26.71 -28.62 -7.63
C ASP A 428 25.96 -27.88 -8.75
N VAL A 429 26.11 -28.37 -9.98
CA VAL A 429 25.44 -27.86 -11.18
C VAL A 429 24.23 -28.74 -11.48
N SER A 430 23.44 -29.05 -10.46
CA SER A 430 22.20 -29.80 -10.62
C SER A 430 21.17 -29.03 -11.45
N ILE A 431 20.33 -29.78 -12.17
CA ILE A 431 19.23 -29.23 -12.98
C ILE A 431 18.24 -28.40 -12.13
N ALA A 432 18.21 -28.62 -10.80
CA ALA A 432 17.38 -27.85 -9.88
C ALA A 432 17.68 -26.34 -9.93
N ARG A 433 18.96 -25.94 -10.06
CA ARG A 433 19.37 -24.52 -10.07
C ARG A 433 18.79 -23.72 -11.25
N PRO A 434 18.98 -24.10 -12.53
CA PRO A 434 18.40 -23.37 -13.64
C PRO A 434 16.87 -23.40 -13.63
N VAL A 435 16.25 -24.50 -13.17
CA VAL A 435 14.78 -24.58 -13.03
C VAL A 435 14.29 -23.52 -12.05
N VAL A 436 14.88 -23.45 -10.86
CA VAL A 436 14.49 -22.49 -9.82
C VAL A 436 14.78 -21.04 -10.23
N ALA A 437 15.90 -20.78 -10.92
CA ALA A 437 16.22 -19.46 -11.45
C ALA A 437 15.20 -18.96 -12.52
N ILE A 438 14.63 -19.88 -13.30
CA ILE A 438 13.63 -19.55 -14.33
C ILE A 438 12.27 -19.21 -13.71
N LEU A 439 11.94 -19.74 -12.53
CA LEU A 439 10.59 -19.65 -11.95
C LEU A 439 10.03 -18.21 -11.88
N PRO A 440 10.73 -17.20 -11.35
CA PRO A 440 10.19 -15.84 -11.28
C PRO A 440 9.83 -15.25 -12.66
N ALA A 441 10.69 -15.46 -13.65
CA ALA A 441 10.45 -15.02 -15.03
C ALA A 441 9.31 -15.83 -15.66
N TYR A 442 9.25 -17.14 -15.37
CA TYR A 442 8.18 -18.02 -15.86
C TYR A 442 6.81 -17.60 -15.33
N PHE A 443 6.69 -17.27 -14.03
CA PHE A 443 5.42 -16.81 -13.48
C PHE A 443 4.93 -15.55 -14.19
N ARG A 444 5.80 -14.58 -14.45
CA ARG A 444 5.45 -13.37 -15.22
C ARG A 444 5.08 -13.69 -16.66
N PHE A 445 5.87 -14.52 -17.34
CA PHE A 445 5.56 -15.00 -18.67
C PHE A 445 4.17 -15.64 -18.74
N ALA A 446 3.87 -16.60 -17.84
CA ALA A 446 2.59 -17.29 -17.77
C ALA A 446 1.42 -16.32 -17.50
N GLN A 447 1.61 -15.36 -16.60
CA GLN A 447 0.62 -14.29 -16.36
C GLN A 447 0.39 -13.42 -17.59
N CYS A 448 1.44 -13.05 -18.33
CA CYS A 448 1.33 -12.27 -19.55
C CYS A 448 0.56 -13.01 -20.65
N ILE A 449 0.84 -14.30 -20.85
CA ILE A 449 0.10 -15.15 -21.78
C ILE A 449 -1.36 -15.33 -21.33
N ARG A 450 -1.59 -15.53 -20.02
CA ARG A 450 -2.95 -15.61 -19.46
C ARG A 450 -3.73 -14.33 -19.70
N ARG A 451 -3.12 -13.16 -19.46
CA ARG A 451 -3.74 -11.86 -19.74
C ARG A 451 -4.02 -11.70 -21.22
N PHE A 452 -3.08 -12.03 -22.12
CA PHE A 452 -3.36 -12.03 -23.56
C PHE A 452 -4.54 -12.95 -23.94
N ARG A 453 -4.63 -14.15 -23.35
CA ARG A 453 -5.76 -15.06 -23.59
C ARG A 453 -7.10 -14.44 -23.17
N ASP A 454 -7.13 -13.74 -22.05
CA ASP A 454 -8.33 -13.15 -21.47
C ASP A 454 -8.77 -11.86 -22.18
N THR A 455 -7.79 -11.03 -22.55
CA THR A 455 -8.04 -9.68 -23.08
C THR A 455 -8.02 -9.63 -24.60
N ARG A 456 -7.28 -10.56 -25.24
CA ARG A 456 -6.93 -10.57 -26.67
C ARG A 456 -6.18 -9.31 -27.12
N GLU A 457 -5.62 -8.55 -26.18
CA GLU A 457 -4.79 -7.38 -26.47
C GLU A 457 -3.33 -7.80 -26.60
N SER A 458 -2.80 -7.76 -27.83
CA SER A 458 -1.41 -8.13 -28.10
C SER A 458 -0.42 -7.21 -27.37
N PHE A 459 -0.71 -5.90 -27.35
CA PHE A 459 0.05 -4.92 -26.57
C PHE A 459 -0.72 -4.55 -25.29
N PRO A 460 -0.08 -4.53 -24.11
CA PRO A 460 1.34 -4.80 -23.85
C PRO A 460 1.66 -6.28 -23.57
N HIS A 461 0.67 -7.19 -23.60
CA HIS A 461 0.81 -8.53 -23.02
C HIS A 461 1.83 -9.44 -23.71
N LEU A 462 1.80 -9.56 -25.04
CA LEU A 462 2.75 -10.41 -25.78
C LEU A 462 4.16 -9.83 -25.77
N VAL A 463 4.28 -8.50 -25.81
CA VAL A 463 5.59 -7.82 -25.70
C VAL A 463 6.21 -8.10 -24.33
N ASN A 464 5.42 -7.99 -23.26
CA ASN A 464 5.88 -8.34 -21.93
C ASN A 464 6.19 -9.84 -21.81
N ALA A 465 5.38 -10.72 -22.39
CA ALA A 465 5.69 -12.15 -22.42
C ALA A 465 7.05 -12.42 -23.10
N ALA A 466 7.32 -11.80 -24.25
CA ALA A 466 8.61 -11.91 -24.93
C ALA A 466 9.75 -11.39 -24.04
N LYS A 467 9.58 -10.23 -23.38
CA LYS A 467 10.54 -9.67 -22.42
C LYS A 467 10.89 -10.65 -21.28
N TYR A 468 9.91 -11.36 -20.71
CA TYR A 468 10.22 -12.34 -19.65
C TYR A 468 10.78 -13.65 -20.23
N ALA A 469 10.41 -14.01 -21.46
CA ALA A 469 10.96 -15.19 -22.13
C ALA A 469 12.45 -15.04 -22.46
N THR A 470 12.97 -13.83 -22.67
CA THR A 470 14.42 -13.63 -22.87
C THR A 470 15.25 -14.11 -21.68
N SER A 471 14.71 -14.02 -20.46
CA SER A 471 15.38 -14.53 -19.25
C SER A 471 15.59 -16.05 -19.28
N PHE A 472 14.73 -16.80 -19.99
CA PHE A 472 14.92 -18.25 -20.14
C PHE A 472 16.20 -18.57 -20.88
N PHE A 473 16.49 -17.84 -21.96
CA PHE A 473 17.71 -18.01 -22.74
C PHE A 473 18.95 -17.69 -21.90
N VAL A 474 18.93 -16.60 -21.13
CA VAL A 474 20.04 -16.23 -20.24
C VAL A 474 20.36 -17.36 -19.26
N VAL A 475 19.35 -17.92 -18.61
CA VAL A 475 19.55 -19.02 -17.65
C VAL A 475 20.02 -20.30 -18.34
N ILE A 476 19.40 -20.67 -19.47
CA ILE A 476 19.76 -21.89 -20.22
C ILE A 476 21.21 -21.81 -20.74
N PHE A 477 21.60 -20.68 -21.33
CA PHE A 477 22.96 -20.49 -21.84
C PHE A 477 23.99 -20.43 -20.71
N SER A 478 23.67 -19.77 -19.58
CA SER A 478 24.54 -19.78 -18.39
C SER A 478 24.76 -21.20 -17.86
N PHE A 479 23.69 -22.00 -17.76
CA PHE A 479 23.78 -23.40 -17.35
C PHE A 479 24.59 -24.26 -18.33
N LYS A 480 24.36 -24.10 -19.64
CA LYS A 480 25.14 -24.80 -20.68
C LYS A 480 26.61 -24.41 -20.64
N TYR A 481 26.91 -23.12 -20.45
CA TYR A 481 28.28 -22.65 -20.31
C TYR A 481 28.96 -23.30 -19.09
N GLN A 482 28.34 -23.27 -17.91
CA GLN A 482 28.92 -23.87 -16.69
C GLN A 482 29.14 -25.38 -16.81
N THR A 483 28.17 -26.11 -17.39
CA THR A 483 28.28 -27.58 -17.57
C THR A 483 29.28 -27.99 -18.66
N THR A 484 29.52 -27.12 -19.65
CA THR A 484 30.47 -27.40 -20.75
C THR A 484 31.90 -27.00 -20.36
N ASN A 485 32.09 -25.85 -19.74
CA ASN A 485 33.41 -25.40 -19.29
C ASN A 485 34.01 -26.36 -18.25
N GLY A 486 33.21 -26.90 -17.33
CA GLY A 486 33.67 -27.90 -16.36
C GLY A 486 34.24 -29.17 -17.00
N LYS A 487 33.82 -29.51 -18.23
CA LYS A 487 34.32 -30.68 -18.98
C LYS A 487 35.58 -30.40 -19.79
N TYR A 488 35.81 -29.16 -20.23
CA TYR A 488 37.02 -28.80 -20.99
C TYR A 488 38.28 -28.76 -20.11
N TRP A 489 38.15 -28.42 -18.82
CA TRP A 489 39.29 -28.34 -17.90
C TRP A 489 39.60 -29.65 -17.14
N SER A 490 38.74 -30.66 -17.24
CA SER A 490 38.90 -31.97 -16.57
C SER A 490 39.35 -33.09 -17.53
N GLY A 491 39.57 -32.76 -18.81
CA GLY A 491 40.00 -33.71 -19.85
C GLY A 491 41.33 -33.35 -20.53
N GLY A 492 42.18 -32.58 -19.85
CA GLY A 492 43.54 -32.22 -20.29
C GLY A 492 44.59 -32.87 -19.40
#